data_AF-A0A2V5N191-F1
#
_entry.id   AF-A0A2V5N191-F1
#
_cell.length_a   1.000
_cell.length_b   1.000
_cell.length_c   1.000
_cell.angle_alpha   90.00
_cell.angle_beta   90.00
_cell.angle_gamma   90.00
#
_symmetry.space_group_name_H-M   'P 1'
#
loop_
_entity.id
_entity.type
_entity.pdbx_description
1 polymer ?
#
loop_
_entity_poly.entity_id
_entity_poly.type
_entity_poly.pdbx_seq_one_letter_code
_entity_poly.pdbx_strand_id
1 'polypeptide(L)'
;FGGALFQTLRRFYGTDNIAFTFVSDELNGVTRGNDANARPLLPRSFSSLSQAEEQNGQSRIYLGIHWSFDKTASIALGRQVGDYVFENVFTPLHRTGQ
;
A
#
# COMPACT_ATOMS: atom_id res chain seq x y z
N PHE A 1 2.39 -5.50 4.58
CA PHE A 1 2.98 -4.17 4.33
C PHE A 1 1.95 -3.11 3.95
N GLY A 2 1.18 -3.27 2.85
CA GLY A 2 0.26 -2.24 2.38
C GLY A 2 -0.67 -1.63 3.44
N GLY A 3 -1.18 -2.43 4.39
CA GLY A 3 -2.05 -1.92 5.45
C GLY A 3 -1.42 -0.82 6.31
N ALA A 4 -0.16 -0.98 6.71
CA ALA A 4 0.56 0.01 7.51
C ALA A 4 0.87 1.28 6.69
N LEU A 5 1.30 1.11 5.43
CA LEU A 5 1.58 2.22 4.52
C LEU A 5 0.34 3.09 4.31
N PHE A 6 -0.76 2.50 3.85
CA PHE A 6 -1.98 3.27 3.54
C PHE A 6 -2.65 3.81 4.79
N GLN A 7 -2.59 3.13 5.93
CA GLN A 7 -3.07 3.70 7.19
C GLN A 7 -2.27 4.92 7.62
N THR A 8 -0.93 4.86 7.53
CA THR A 8 -0.08 6.01 7.86
C THR A 8 -0.43 7.21 6.99
N LEU A 9 -0.63 7.01 5.68
CA LEU A 9 -1.04 8.07 4.76
C LEU A 9 -2.44 8.62 5.10
N ARG A 10 -3.41 7.75 5.42
CA ARG A 10 -4.75 8.19 5.88
C ARG A 10 -4.67 9.06 7.13
N ARG A 11 -3.85 8.66 8.12
CA ARG A 11 -3.62 9.42 9.35
C ARG A 11 -2.93 10.76 9.09
N PHE A 12 -1.93 10.76 8.21
CA PHE A 12 -1.16 11.97 7.87
C PHE A 12 -2.00 13.03 7.15
N TYR A 13 -2.73 12.63 6.11
CA TYR A 13 -3.55 13.55 5.32
C TYR A 13 -4.95 13.78 5.89
N GLY A 14 -5.35 13.01 6.90
CA GLY A 14 -6.68 13.09 7.51
C GLY A 14 -7.82 12.62 6.59
N THR A 15 -7.53 11.86 5.53
CA THR A 15 -8.53 11.42 4.55
C THR A 15 -8.12 10.12 3.84
N ASP A 16 -9.10 9.30 3.45
CA ASP A 16 -8.93 8.15 2.55
C ASP A 16 -9.07 8.53 1.06
N ASN A 17 -9.75 9.64 0.78
CA ASN A 17 -10.20 10.03 -0.55
C ASN A 17 -9.08 10.73 -1.33
N ILE A 18 -8.00 10.02 -1.57
CA ILE A 18 -6.86 10.46 -2.38
C ILE A 18 -6.81 9.59 -3.62
N ALA A 19 -7.16 10.18 -4.76
CA ALA A 19 -7.07 9.53 -6.05
C ALA A 19 -5.63 9.63 -6.59
N PHE A 20 -5.14 8.56 -7.22
CA PHE A 20 -3.83 8.53 -7.85
C PHE A 20 -3.76 7.47 -8.95
N THR A 21 -2.79 7.63 -9.85
CA THR A 21 -2.45 6.62 -10.86
C THR A 21 -1.05 6.10 -10.57
N PHE A 22 -0.89 4.79 -10.60
CA PHE A 22 0.36 4.10 -10.36
C PHE A 22 0.71 3.20 -11.55
N VAL A 23 1.99 3.20 -11.94
CA VAL A 23 2.55 2.25 -12.89
C VAL A 23 3.50 1.36 -12.11
N SER A 24 3.18 0.06 -12.03
CA SER A 24 4.07 -0.92 -11.42
C SER A 24 5.24 -1.20 -12.35
N ASP A 25 6.44 -1.36 -11.79
CA ASP A 25 7.58 -1.83 -12.58
C ASP A 25 7.37 -3.23 -13.15
N GLU A 26 6.48 -4.03 -12.58
CA GLU A 26 6.11 -5.33 -13.15
C GLU A 26 5.36 -5.19 -14.50
N LEU A 27 4.78 -4.02 -14.79
CA LEU A 27 3.90 -3.74 -15.93
C LEU A 27 4.15 -2.31 -16.47
N ASN A 28 5.42 -1.96 -16.69
CA ASN A 28 5.84 -0.61 -17.10
C ASN A 28 6.21 -0.49 -18.59
N GLY A 29 6.06 -1.54 -19.40
CA GLY A 29 6.49 -1.53 -20.80
C GLY A 29 7.99 -1.77 -21.02
N VAL A 30 8.77 -1.91 -19.95
CA VAL A 30 10.24 -2.00 -19.98
C VAL A 30 10.73 -3.31 -19.36
N THR A 31 10.24 -3.64 -18.15
CA THR A 31 10.62 -4.86 -17.43
C THR A 31 10.25 -6.09 -18.24
N ARG A 32 11.22 -7.00 -18.38
CA ARG A 32 11.05 -8.22 -19.17
C ARG A 32 10.62 -9.39 -18.29
N GLY A 33 9.72 -10.22 -18.82
CA GLY A 33 9.33 -11.48 -18.21
C GLY A 33 10.39 -12.57 -18.43
N ASN A 34 10.11 -13.76 -17.88
CA ASN A 34 10.95 -14.95 -18.09
C ASN A 34 10.94 -15.43 -19.56
N ASP A 35 9.98 -14.96 -20.35
CA ASP A 35 9.88 -15.15 -21.79
C ASP A 35 10.72 -14.13 -22.59
N ALA A 36 11.52 -13.31 -21.90
CA ALA A 36 12.34 -12.21 -22.42
C ALA A 36 11.55 -11.07 -23.10
N ASN A 37 10.22 -11.15 -23.19
CA ASN A 37 9.41 -10.08 -23.74
C ASN A 37 9.21 -8.97 -22.71
N ALA A 38 9.18 -7.72 -23.16
CA ALA A 38 8.78 -6.61 -22.30
C ALA A 38 7.31 -6.79 -21.92
N ARG A 39 7.02 -6.70 -20.62
CA ARG A 39 5.65 -6.78 -20.12
C ARG A 39 4.89 -5.50 -20.47
N PRO A 40 3.57 -5.58 -20.72
CA PRO A 40 2.80 -4.43 -21.19
C PRO A 40 2.82 -3.28 -20.17
N LEU A 41 2.76 -2.04 -20.67
CA LEU A 41 2.52 -0.86 -19.84
C LEU A 41 1.05 -0.82 -19.41
N LEU A 42 0.78 -1.05 -18.12
CA LEU A 42 -0.57 -1.05 -17.56
C LEU A 42 -0.67 -0.10 -16.35
N PRO A 43 -0.93 1.21 -16.58
CA PRO A 43 -1.23 2.15 -15.51
C PRO A 43 -2.54 1.77 -14.80
N ARG A 44 -2.55 1.89 -13.48
CA ARG A 44 -3.73 1.63 -12.65
C ARG A 44 -4.12 2.87 -11.86
N SER A 45 -5.36 3.32 -12.05
CA SER A 45 -5.93 4.42 -11.27
C SER A 45 -6.73 3.89 -10.10
N PHE A 46 -6.58 4.54 -8.95
CA PHE A 46 -7.33 4.30 -7.73
C PHE A 46 -8.07 5.56 -7.31
N SER A 47 -9.28 5.39 -6.79
CA SER A 47 -10.11 6.49 -6.28
C SER A 47 -9.85 6.79 -4.80
N SER A 48 -9.23 5.85 -4.06
CA SER A 48 -8.90 6.03 -2.65
C SER A 48 -7.71 5.18 -2.21
N LEU A 49 -7.12 5.52 -1.06
CA LEU A 49 -6.04 4.76 -0.46
C LEU A 49 -6.50 3.36 -0.06
N SER A 50 -7.72 3.21 0.48
CA SER A 50 -8.30 1.90 0.83
C SER A 50 -8.52 1.00 -0.38
N GLN A 51 -8.88 1.56 -1.55
CA GLN A 51 -9.00 0.77 -2.77
C GLN A 51 -7.64 0.20 -3.20
N ALA A 52 -6.58 1.00 -3.09
CA ALA A 52 -5.22 0.56 -3.39
C ALA A 52 -4.70 -0.47 -2.38
N GLU A 53 -4.98 -0.29 -1.08
CA GLU A 53 -4.67 -1.25 -0.01
C GLU A 53 -5.30 -2.62 -0.26
N GLU A 54 -6.60 -2.64 -0.60
CA GLU A 54 -7.34 -3.85 -0.89
C GLU A 54 -6.81 -4.56 -2.14
N GLN A 55 -6.57 -3.83 -3.24
CA GLN A 55 -6.01 -4.43 -4.46
C GLN A 55 -4.57 -4.93 -4.26
N ASN A 56 -3.76 -4.22 -3.45
CA ASN A 56 -2.44 -4.69 -3.06
C ASN A 56 -2.53 -6.01 -2.28
N GLY A 57 -3.45 -6.13 -1.33
CA GLY A 57 -3.69 -7.39 -0.61
C GLY A 57 -4.22 -8.51 -1.51
N GLN A 58 -5.22 -8.19 -2.34
CA GLN A 58 -5.85 -9.13 -3.26
C GLN A 58 -4.89 -9.69 -4.31
N SER A 59 -3.88 -8.92 -4.72
CA SER A 59 -2.84 -9.37 -5.66
C SER A 59 -2.17 -10.69 -5.21
N ARG A 60 -2.04 -10.91 -3.90
CA ARG A 60 -1.38 -12.08 -3.33
C ARG A 60 -2.19 -13.37 -3.51
N ILE A 61 -3.51 -13.23 -3.57
CA ILE A 61 -4.45 -14.33 -3.84
C ILE A 61 -4.37 -14.71 -5.33
N TYR A 62 -4.35 -13.71 -6.23
CA TYR A 62 -4.23 -13.95 -7.67
C TYR A 62 -2.90 -14.60 -8.05
N LEU A 63 -1.83 -14.31 -7.29
CA LEU A 63 -0.54 -14.97 -7.44
C LEU A 63 -0.50 -16.38 -6.83
N GLY A 64 -1.54 -16.82 -6.12
CA GLY A 64 -1.63 -18.16 -5.53
C GLY A 64 -0.69 -18.40 -4.36
N ILE A 65 -0.23 -17.34 -3.69
CA ILE A 65 0.81 -17.40 -2.64
C ILE A 65 0.31 -17.03 -1.24
N HIS A 66 -0.97 -16.69 -1.11
CA HIS A 66 -1.63 -16.40 0.17
C HIS A 66 -3.10 -16.82 0.13
N TRP A 67 -3.66 -17.13 1.30
CA TRP A 67 -5.09 -17.40 1.46
C TRP A 67 -5.87 -16.11 1.72
N SER A 68 -7.19 -16.14 1.48
CA SER A 68 -8.05 -14.96 1.68
C SER A 68 -8.02 -14.43 3.12
N PHE A 69 -7.92 -15.32 4.10
CA PHE A 69 -7.77 -14.94 5.51
C PHE A 69 -6.42 -14.29 5.81
N ASP A 70 -5.33 -14.68 5.13
CA ASP A 70 -4.02 -14.03 5.30
C ASP A 70 -4.10 -12.56 4.89
N LYS A 71 -4.76 -12.26 3.77
CA LYS A 71 -5.00 -10.88 3.30
C LYS A 71 -5.76 -10.08 4.35
N THR A 72 -6.93 -10.56 4.77
CA THR A 72 -7.81 -9.85 5.70
C THR A 72 -7.11 -9.56 7.02
N ALA A 73 -6.49 -10.58 7.62
CA ALA A 73 -5.77 -10.43 8.88
C ALA A 73 -4.55 -9.49 8.74
N SER A 74 -3.80 -9.59 7.64
CA SER A 74 -2.62 -8.75 7.41
C SER A 74 -2.95 -7.28 7.16
N ILE A 75 -4.08 -6.98 6.51
CA ILE A 75 -4.55 -5.59 6.35
C ILE A 75 -4.94 -5.04 7.72
N ALA A 76 -5.72 -5.78 8.51
CA ALA A 76 -6.13 -5.36 9.85
C ALA A 76 -4.91 -5.11 10.76
N LEU A 77 -3.96 -6.05 10.81
CA LEU A 77 -2.72 -5.89 11.55
C LEU A 77 -1.90 -4.69 11.05
N GLY A 78 -1.78 -4.53 9.73
CA GLY A 78 -1.06 -3.40 9.15
C GLY A 78 -1.64 -2.05 9.58
N ARG A 79 -2.98 -1.93 9.61
CA ARG A 79 -3.65 -0.72 10.09
C ARG A 79 -3.32 -0.43 11.56
N GLN A 80 -3.40 -1.45 12.42
CA GLN A 80 -3.03 -1.31 13.84
C GLN A 80 -1.58 -0.83 14.01
N VAL A 81 -0.64 -1.37 13.22
CA VAL A 81 0.75 -0.91 13.22
C VAL A 81 0.86 0.56 12.77
N GLY A 82 0.17 0.93 11.69
CA GLY A 82 0.15 2.31 11.20
C GLY A 82 -0.39 3.30 12.23
N ASP A 83 -1.48 2.94 12.92
CA ASP A 83 -2.06 3.73 14.01
C ASP A 83 -1.07 3.87 15.17
N TYR A 84 -0.48 2.76 15.62
CA TYR A 84 0.49 2.77 16.70
C TYR A 84 1.69 3.67 16.40
N VAL A 85 2.29 3.53 15.22
CA VAL A 85 3.44 4.35 14.80
C VAL A 85 3.06 5.82 14.76
N PHE A 86 1.90 6.16 14.19
CA PHE A 86 1.47 7.55 14.10
C PHE A 86 1.23 8.19 15.47
N GLU A 87 0.71 7.43 16.43
CA GLU A 87 0.38 7.91 17.77
C GLU A 87 1.59 7.99 18.71
N ASN A 88 2.56 7.08 18.55
CA ASN A 88 3.60 6.87 19.55
C ASN A 88 5.02 7.18 19.05
N VAL A 89 5.27 7.07 17.74
CA VAL A 89 6.62 7.16 17.17
C VAL A 89 6.76 8.40 16.27
N PHE A 90 5.74 8.70 15.47
CA PHE A 90 5.71 9.89 14.61
C PHE A 90 5.12 11.11 15.35
N THR A 91 5.67 11.40 16.51
CA THR A 91 5.27 12.55 17.34
C THR A 91 6.18 13.75 17.08
N PRO A 92 5.74 14.98 17.43
CA PRO A 92 6.60 16.16 17.31
C PRO A 92 7.93 15.93 18.02
N LEU A 93 9.03 16.32 17.38
CA LEU A 93 10.32 16.36 18.06
C LEU A 93 10.20 17.31 19.26
N HIS A 94 10.56 16.83 20.45
CA HIS A 94 10.66 17.68 21.62
C HIS A 94 11.60 18.85 21.27
N ARG A 95 11.12 20.10 21.36
CA ARG A 95 12.01 21.26 21.29
C ARG A 95 12.92 21.21 22.51
N THR A 96 14.16 20.81 22.32
CA THR A 96 15.24 21.09 23.28
C THR A 96 15.54 22.58 23.21
N GLY A 97 15.01 23.35 24.17
CA GLY A 97 15.32 24.77 24.34
C GLY A 97 14.15 25.61 24.83
N GLN A 98 13.94 25.62 26.15
CA GLN A 98 13.56 26.80 26.91
C GLN A 98 14.40 26.86 28.18
#